data_AF-A0A9E2FU50-F1
#
_entry.id   AF-A0A9E2FU50-F1
#
_cell.length_a   1.000
_cell.length_b   1.000
_cell.length_c   1.000
_cell.angle_alpha   90.00
_cell.angle_beta   90.00
_cell.angle_gamma   90.00
#
_symmetry.space_group_name_H-M   'P 1'
#
loop_
_entity.id
_entity.type
_entity.pdbx_description
1 polymer ?
#
loop_
_entity_poly.entity_id
_entity_poly.type
_entity_poly.pdbx_seq_one_letter_code
_entity_poly.pdbx_strand_id
1 'polypeptide(L)'
;MASTKIYTATDFDILTAENDIYATAHDAANATSIHADGDFWWYYRISNSTPGWDFDYEIARGFLTFDTSNIKTRIITAASLFLYHVSGGTETDAGQSTLYVVEGVQTIPLASADYGAHLTKTVSGGSVTEATIAAAFNDWLEIPLNAEAWAWINKTGITKFCLRVAGDIDNNVPTGKNRNAFASTDGNGLPADPDLFPYLSVTSIPASSPRRDTSTEDQIALKCVRNVEMAAGGRFYVDEEGKAVYKSRYARNA
;
A
#
# COMPACT_ATOMS: atom_id res chain seq x y z
N MET A 1 -11.73 -6.84 17.95
CA MET A 1 -12.57 -6.88 16.74
C MET A 1 -11.83 -6.20 15.60
N ALA A 2 -12.01 -6.70 14.37
CA ALA A 2 -11.53 -6.04 13.17
C ALA A 2 -12.19 -4.66 13.00
N SER A 3 -11.46 -3.72 12.43
CA SER A 3 -11.97 -2.38 12.09
C SER A 3 -11.39 -1.96 10.74
N THR A 4 -12.25 -1.43 9.88
CA THR A 4 -11.85 -0.83 8.60
C THR A 4 -11.76 0.68 8.74
N LYS A 5 -10.71 1.28 8.19
CA LYS A 5 -10.51 2.73 8.12
C LYS A 5 -10.21 3.14 6.69
N ILE A 6 -10.71 4.31 6.31
CA ILE A 6 -10.43 4.95 5.04
C ILE A 6 -9.39 6.04 5.25
N TYR A 7 -8.42 6.10 4.35
CA TYR A 7 -7.37 7.12 4.29
C TYR A 7 -7.44 7.76 2.91
N THR A 8 -7.94 8.99 2.82
CA THR A 8 -7.86 9.76 1.58
C THR A 8 -6.40 10.07 1.28
N ALA A 9 -6.02 10.04 0.01
CA ALA A 9 -4.68 10.43 -0.43
C ALA A 9 -4.42 11.87 -0.01
N THR A 10 -3.24 12.10 0.56
CA THR A 10 -2.73 13.46 0.82
C THR A 10 -2.13 14.09 -0.42
N ASP A 11 -1.75 13.25 -1.39
CA ASP A 11 -1.13 13.66 -2.65
C ASP A 11 -1.36 12.58 -3.72
N PHE A 12 -1.59 13.01 -4.97
CA PHE A 12 -1.60 12.14 -6.14
C PHE A 12 -1.00 12.85 -7.36
N ASP A 13 0.32 12.85 -7.40
CA ASP A 13 1.12 13.45 -8.46
C ASP A 13 1.52 12.41 -9.53
N ILE A 14 1.93 12.89 -10.70
CA ILE A 14 2.41 12.08 -11.82
C ILE A 14 3.76 12.60 -12.30
N LEU A 15 4.72 11.70 -12.49
CA LEU A 15 5.96 11.99 -13.18
C LEU A 15 5.96 11.36 -14.57
N THR A 16 6.31 12.13 -15.59
CA THR A 16 6.50 11.64 -16.95
C THR A 16 7.96 11.72 -17.38
N ALA A 17 8.39 10.79 -18.23
CA ALA A 17 9.63 10.92 -18.99
C ALA A 17 9.32 10.75 -20.49
N GLU A 18 9.81 11.68 -21.29
CA GLU A 18 9.53 11.80 -22.72
C GLU A 18 10.80 11.63 -23.56
N ASN A 19 10.74 10.80 -24.61
CA ASN A 19 11.84 10.61 -25.55
C ASN A 19 11.41 9.94 -26.86
N ASP A 20 12.18 10.10 -27.94
CA ASP A 20 12.01 9.34 -29.18
C ASP A 20 12.47 7.88 -29.09
N ILE A 21 13.23 7.53 -28.04
CA ILE A 21 13.72 6.19 -27.80
C ILE A 21 13.12 5.68 -26.49
N TYR A 22 12.34 4.59 -26.59
CA TYR A 22 11.66 3.98 -25.43
C TYR A 22 12.60 3.75 -24.25
N ALA A 23 13.76 3.11 -24.47
CA ALA A 23 14.72 2.83 -23.40
C ALA A 23 15.22 4.12 -22.71
N THR A 24 15.40 5.21 -23.45
CA THR A 24 15.84 6.50 -22.88
C THR A 24 14.75 7.13 -22.02
N ALA A 25 13.48 7.06 -22.44
CA ALA A 25 12.35 7.52 -21.62
C ALA A 25 12.17 6.62 -20.38
N HIS A 26 12.17 5.30 -20.58
CA HIS A 26 11.96 4.31 -19.52
C HIS A 26 13.04 4.42 -18.43
N ASP A 27 14.32 4.40 -18.83
CA ASP A 27 15.48 4.41 -17.94
C ASP A 27 15.89 5.82 -17.49
N ALA A 28 15.06 6.84 -17.75
CA ALA A 28 15.38 8.21 -17.38
C ALA A 28 15.64 8.33 -15.87
N ALA A 29 16.73 8.99 -15.50
CA ALA A 29 17.05 9.23 -14.09
C ALA A 29 16.10 10.26 -13.45
N ASN A 30 15.56 11.17 -14.25
CA ASN A 30 14.67 12.24 -13.83
C ASN A 30 13.46 12.31 -14.76
N ALA A 31 12.31 12.69 -14.21
CA ALA A 31 11.15 13.08 -14.98
C ALA A 31 11.45 14.30 -15.87
N THR A 32 10.83 14.34 -17.06
CA THR A 32 10.75 15.54 -17.90
C THR A 32 9.70 16.51 -17.38
N SER A 33 8.60 15.99 -16.80
CA SER A 33 7.50 16.79 -16.24
C SER A 33 7.01 16.22 -14.91
N ILE A 34 6.53 17.12 -14.05
CA ILE A 34 5.79 16.80 -12.81
C ILE A 34 4.41 17.40 -12.97
N HIS A 35 3.38 16.56 -12.91
CA HIS A 35 1.99 16.99 -12.98
C HIS A 35 1.37 16.78 -11.61
N ALA A 36 0.98 17.87 -10.97
CA ALA A 36 0.12 17.80 -9.78
C ALA A 36 -1.31 17.36 -10.17
N ASP A 37 -1.70 17.72 -11.40
CA ASP A 37 -3.08 17.79 -11.86
C ASP A 37 -3.54 16.62 -12.76
N GLY A 38 -4.21 15.64 -12.15
CA GLY A 38 -5.55 15.13 -12.45
C GLY A 38 -5.80 14.31 -13.71
N ASP A 39 -4.80 14.18 -14.57
CA ASP A 39 -4.86 13.22 -15.65
C ASP A 39 -3.65 12.31 -15.61
N PHE A 40 -3.79 11.16 -14.94
CA PHE A 40 -2.79 10.12 -15.07
C PHE A 40 -2.81 9.56 -16.50
N TRP A 41 -1.70 9.61 -17.23
CA TRP A 41 -1.63 9.10 -18.61
C TRP A 41 -0.67 7.93 -18.70
N TRP A 42 -1.19 6.72 -18.74
CA TRP A 42 -0.35 5.53 -18.69
C TRP A 42 0.17 5.21 -20.07
N TYR A 43 1.44 5.56 -20.32
CA TYR A 43 2.23 4.97 -21.41
C TYR A 43 1.70 5.28 -22.81
N TYR A 44 2.25 6.32 -23.41
CA TYR A 44 1.80 6.87 -24.66
C TYR A 44 2.92 6.75 -25.71
N ARG A 45 2.73 5.90 -26.72
CA ARG A 45 3.51 6.03 -27.95
C ARG A 45 2.88 7.12 -28.81
N ILE A 46 3.40 8.35 -28.82
CA ILE A 46 2.93 9.33 -29.81
C ILE A 46 3.50 8.89 -31.14
N SER A 47 2.70 8.29 -32.02
CA SER A 47 3.12 8.28 -33.42
C SER A 47 3.25 9.74 -33.85
N ASN A 48 4.42 10.10 -34.41
CA ASN A 48 4.80 11.38 -35.03
C ASN A 48 3.82 11.93 -36.12
N SER A 49 2.60 11.39 -36.18
CA SER A 49 1.47 11.79 -36.99
C SER A 49 0.56 12.82 -36.30
N THR A 50 0.80 13.18 -35.03
CA THR A 50 0.00 14.18 -34.31
C THR A 50 0.77 15.50 -34.33
N PRO A 51 0.37 16.51 -35.14
CA PRO A 51 1.09 17.77 -35.23
C PRO A 51 1.20 18.45 -33.85
N GLY A 52 2.43 18.81 -33.45
CA GLY A 52 2.70 19.54 -32.21
C GLY A 52 3.25 18.73 -31.04
N TRP A 53 3.60 17.46 -31.25
CA TRP A 53 4.27 16.61 -30.27
C TRP A 53 5.61 16.13 -30.82
N ASP A 54 6.71 16.35 -30.07
CA ASP A 54 8.09 16.14 -30.52
C ASP A 54 8.75 14.88 -29.93
N PHE A 55 7.97 13.91 -29.43
CA PHE A 55 8.49 12.67 -28.84
C PHE A 55 7.67 11.45 -29.24
N ASP A 56 8.31 10.30 -29.49
CA ASP A 56 7.61 9.04 -29.77
C ASP A 56 7.11 8.29 -28.52
N TYR A 57 7.68 8.54 -27.33
CA TYR A 57 7.33 7.83 -26.08
C TYR A 57 7.19 8.79 -24.89
N GLU A 58 6.11 8.62 -24.14
CA GLU A 58 5.88 9.22 -22.82
C GLU A 58 5.47 8.13 -21.84
N ILE A 59 6.22 7.99 -20.75
CA ILE A 59 5.95 6.99 -19.72
C ILE A 59 5.64 7.72 -18.43
N ALA A 60 4.41 7.58 -17.95
CA ALA A 60 3.98 8.16 -16.68
C ALA A 60 4.00 7.13 -15.55
N ARG A 61 4.37 7.61 -14.36
CA ARG A 61 4.27 6.87 -13.09
C ARG A 61 3.46 7.72 -12.12
N GLY A 62 2.48 7.11 -11.46
CA GLY A 62 1.62 7.80 -10.50
C GLY A 62 2.15 7.63 -9.08
N PHE A 63 2.11 8.66 -8.25
CA PHE A 63 2.68 8.66 -6.90
C PHE A 63 1.63 9.05 -5.88
N LEU A 64 1.30 8.11 -4.99
CA LEU A 64 0.26 8.28 -3.99
C LEU A 64 0.88 8.35 -2.60
N THR A 65 0.39 9.27 -1.77
CA THR A 65 0.75 9.34 -0.34
C THR A 65 -0.48 9.33 0.55
N PHE A 66 -0.38 8.68 1.71
CA PHE A 66 -1.47 8.56 2.69
C PHE A 66 -0.93 8.72 4.12
N ASP A 67 -1.56 9.55 4.94
CA ASP A 67 -1.27 9.59 6.39
C ASP A 67 -1.94 8.41 7.12
N THR A 68 -1.20 7.31 7.23
CA THR A 68 -1.61 6.09 7.92
C THR A 68 -1.12 6.02 9.36
N SER A 69 -0.65 7.14 9.94
CA SER A 69 -0.04 7.19 11.27
C SER A 69 -0.99 6.78 12.40
N ASN A 70 -2.30 6.72 12.14
CA ASN A 70 -3.33 6.35 13.10
C ASN A 70 -3.59 4.83 13.20
N ILE A 71 -2.90 3.98 12.40
CA ILE A 71 -2.97 2.52 12.50
C ILE A 71 -2.27 2.02 13.77
N LYS A 72 -1.15 2.64 14.15
CA LYS A 72 -0.35 2.32 15.33
C LYS A 72 0.10 0.85 15.32
N THR A 73 -0.17 0.10 16.37
CA THR A 73 0.32 -1.28 16.56
C THR A 73 -0.59 -2.35 15.95
N ARG A 74 -1.65 -1.97 15.23
CA ARG A 74 -2.63 -2.92 14.71
C ARG A 74 -2.03 -3.82 13.62
N ILE A 75 -2.56 -5.04 13.51
CA ILE A 75 -2.19 -6.00 12.48
C ILE A 75 -3.13 -5.79 11.30
N ILE A 76 -2.58 -5.49 10.12
CA ILE A 76 -3.33 -5.32 8.88
C ILE A 76 -3.72 -6.71 8.38
N THR A 77 -4.98 -6.87 8.01
CA THR A 77 -5.56 -8.14 7.56
C THR A 77 -6.17 -8.07 6.16
N ALA A 78 -6.42 -6.86 5.67
CA ALA A 78 -6.80 -6.58 4.28
C ALA A 78 -6.56 -5.10 3.98
N ALA A 79 -6.24 -4.77 2.73
CA ALA A 79 -6.27 -3.41 2.24
C ALA A 79 -6.63 -3.38 0.75
N SER A 80 -7.25 -2.28 0.31
CA SER A 80 -7.57 -2.02 -1.09
C SER A 80 -7.31 -0.55 -1.41
N LEU A 81 -6.71 -0.28 -2.57
CA LEU A 81 -6.55 1.06 -3.12
C LEU A 81 -7.74 1.33 -4.05
N PHE A 82 -8.34 2.51 -3.94
CA PHE A 82 -9.45 2.94 -4.78
C PHE A 82 -9.04 4.17 -5.59
N LEU A 83 -9.25 4.11 -6.89
CA LEU A 83 -9.00 5.19 -7.84
C LEU A 83 -10.30 5.49 -8.60
N TYR A 84 -10.67 6.75 -8.76
CA TYR A 84 -11.86 7.11 -9.54
C TYR A 84 -11.48 7.34 -11.00
N HIS A 85 -12.00 6.52 -11.92
CA HIS A 85 -11.63 6.57 -13.34
C HIS A 85 -12.46 7.64 -14.07
N VAL A 86 -11.79 8.69 -14.56
CA VAL A 86 -12.46 9.89 -15.15
C VAL A 86 -12.43 9.92 -16.67
N SER A 87 -11.38 9.38 -17.29
CA SER A 87 -11.31 9.33 -18.76
C SER A 87 -10.37 8.23 -19.25
N GLY A 88 -10.69 7.67 -20.41
CA GLY A 88 -9.88 6.66 -21.08
C GLY A 88 -9.71 6.97 -22.57
N GLY A 89 -8.57 6.59 -23.15
CA GLY A 89 -8.30 6.63 -24.59
C GLY A 89 -8.59 5.29 -25.27
N THR A 90 -8.61 5.27 -26.60
CA THR A 90 -8.72 4.01 -27.35
C THR A 90 -7.43 3.21 -27.23
N GLU A 91 -7.52 2.06 -26.58
CA GLU A 91 -6.44 1.10 -26.42
C GLU A 91 -6.01 0.52 -27.78
N THR A 92 -4.71 0.49 -28.00
CA THR A 92 -4.11 -0.19 -29.15
C THR A 92 -2.96 -1.11 -28.75
N ASP A 93 -2.62 -1.19 -27.46
CA ASP A 93 -1.58 -2.08 -26.93
C ASP A 93 -2.14 -3.15 -25.98
N ALA A 94 -2.59 -4.26 -26.57
CA ALA A 94 -3.30 -5.33 -25.88
C ALA A 94 -2.43 -6.21 -24.94
N GLY A 95 -1.10 -6.02 -24.93
CA GLY A 95 -0.17 -6.92 -24.22
C GLY A 95 0.41 -6.40 -22.92
N GLN A 96 0.27 -5.11 -22.61
CA GLN A 96 1.05 -4.44 -21.56
C GLN A 96 0.22 -3.50 -20.68
N SER A 97 -1.08 -3.77 -20.58
CA SER A 97 -2.08 -2.86 -20.03
C SER A 97 -2.49 -3.17 -18.59
N THR A 98 -1.79 -4.08 -17.90
CA THR A 98 -2.01 -4.30 -16.46
C THR A 98 -1.40 -3.16 -15.66
N LEU A 99 -2.20 -2.54 -14.81
CA LEU A 99 -1.75 -1.58 -13.81
C LEU A 99 -1.28 -2.34 -12.58
N TYR A 100 -0.08 -2.03 -12.11
CA TYR A 100 0.50 -2.48 -10.86
C TYR A 100 0.65 -1.37 -9.83
N VAL A 101 0.35 -1.72 -8.58
CA VAL A 101 0.77 -0.96 -7.40
C VAL A 101 2.13 -1.49 -6.97
N VAL A 102 3.13 -0.62 -6.85
CA VAL A 102 4.46 -0.96 -6.33
C VAL A 102 4.81 -0.10 -5.12
N GLU A 103 5.85 -0.49 -4.38
CA GLU A 103 6.33 0.26 -3.22
C GLU A 103 6.73 1.69 -3.63
N GLY A 104 6.20 2.70 -2.94
CA GLY A 104 6.60 4.09 -3.11
C GLY A 104 7.85 4.43 -2.31
N VAL A 105 8.88 4.92 -2.98
CA VAL A 105 10.13 5.43 -2.39
C VAL A 105 10.37 6.91 -2.66
N GLN A 106 9.36 7.61 -3.19
CA GLN A 106 9.45 9.01 -3.57
C GLN A 106 9.72 9.93 -2.39
N THR A 107 10.33 11.09 -2.62
CA THR A 107 10.44 12.15 -1.59
C THR A 107 9.08 12.80 -1.33
N ILE A 108 8.98 13.57 -0.24
CA ILE A 108 7.83 14.44 0.04
C ILE A 108 8.42 15.82 0.40
N PRO A 109 8.21 16.87 -0.42
CA PRO A 109 7.45 16.87 -1.67
C PRO A 109 8.10 16.00 -2.76
N LEU A 110 7.33 15.64 -3.79
CA LEU A 110 7.79 14.86 -4.93
C LEU A 110 8.90 15.61 -5.70
N ALA A 111 9.92 14.90 -6.14
CA ALA A 111 11.02 15.43 -6.94
C ALA A 111 11.17 14.68 -8.27
N SER A 112 11.69 15.33 -9.30
CA SER A 112 11.86 14.70 -10.63
C SER A 112 12.72 13.43 -10.60
N ALA A 113 13.74 13.38 -9.73
CA ALA A 113 14.59 12.21 -9.52
C ALA A 113 13.85 10.99 -8.97
N ASP A 114 12.65 11.17 -8.38
CA ASP A 114 11.83 10.06 -7.91
C ASP A 114 11.35 9.18 -9.06
N TYR A 115 11.29 9.69 -10.29
CA TYR A 115 10.99 8.88 -11.47
C TYR A 115 11.97 7.71 -11.58
N GLY A 116 13.27 7.99 -11.73
CA GLY A 116 14.30 6.96 -11.88
C GLY A 116 14.49 6.10 -10.63
N ALA A 117 14.22 6.64 -9.44
CA ALA A 117 14.31 5.89 -8.18
C ALA A 117 13.39 4.65 -8.12
N HIS A 118 12.29 4.64 -8.89
CA HIS A 118 11.32 3.55 -8.91
C HIS A 118 11.61 2.48 -9.96
N LEU A 119 12.64 2.63 -10.79
CA LEU A 119 12.99 1.64 -11.82
C LEU A 119 13.17 0.23 -11.25
N THR A 120 13.81 0.14 -10.09
CA THR A 120 14.08 -1.13 -9.40
C THR A 120 12.88 -1.68 -8.61
N LYS A 121 11.77 -0.94 -8.53
CA LYS A 121 10.54 -1.32 -7.83
C LYS A 121 9.62 -2.05 -8.80
N THR A 122 9.77 -3.37 -8.85
CA THR A 122 9.07 -4.27 -9.80
C THR A 122 8.14 -5.27 -9.10
N VAL A 123 8.21 -5.39 -7.77
CA VAL A 123 7.32 -6.27 -7.01
C VAL A 123 5.92 -5.68 -6.99
N SER A 124 4.92 -6.45 -7.43
CA SER A 124 3.51 -6.04 -7.37
C SER A 124 2.94 -6.22 -5.96
N GLY A 125 2.35 -5.15 -5.45
CA GLY A 125 1.55 -5.10 -4.24
C GLY A 125 0.04 -5.26 -4.47
N GLY A 126 -0.36 -5.39 -5.73
CA GLY A 126 -1.73 -5.33 -6.22
C GLY A 126 -1.72 -5.02 -7.70
N SER A 127 -2.75 -5.46 -8.41
CA SER A 127 -2.85 -5.25 -9.86
C SER A 127 -4.29 -5.32 -10.37
N VAL A 128 -4.56 -4.61 -11.46
CA VAL A 128 -5.81 -4.73 -12.21
C VAL A 128 -5.53 -4.68 -13.70
N THR A 129 -6.34 -5.41 -14.46
CA THR A 129 -6.25 -5.42 -15.92
C THR A 129 -6.93 -4.20 -16.51
N GLU A 130 -6.52 -3.78 -17.68
CA GLU A 130 -7.17 -2.71 -18.44
C GLU A 130 -8.67 -2.94 -18.66
N ALA A 131 -9.10 -4.17 -18.96
CA ALA A 131 -10.51 -4.49 -19.08
C ALA A 131 -11.30 -4.17 -17.79
N THR A 132 -10.66 -4.31 -16.63
CA THR A 132 -11.23 -3.91 -15.33
C THR A 132 -11.27 -2.40 -15.17
N ILE A 133 -10.22 -1.68 -15.61
CA ILE A 133 -10.16 -0.22 -15.60
C ILE A 133 -11.25 0.36 -16.49
N ALA A 134 -11.36 -0.11 -17.73
CA ALA A 134 -12.38 0.31 -18.69
C ALA A 134 -13.80 0.07 -18.17
N ALA A 135 -14.04 -1.05 -17.47
CA ALA A 135 -15.32 -1.35 -16.84
C ALA A 135 -15.68 -0.39 -15.68
N ALA A 136 -14.69 0.30 -15.09
CA ALA A 136 -14.87 1.26 -14.01
C ALA A 136 -15.00 2.71 -14.50
N PHE A 137 -15.25 2.96 -15.79
CA PHE A 137 -15.39 4.33 -16.31
C PHE A 137 -16.49 5.12 -15.59
N ASN A 138 -16.15 6.31 -15.08
CA ASN A 138 -16.98 7.12 -14.17
C ASN A 138 -17.42 6.38 -12.90
N ASP A 139 -16.57 5.49 -12.40
CA ASP A 139 -16.79 4.74 -11.15
C ASP A 139 -15.43 4.50 -10.43
N TRP A 140 -15.53 3.96 -9.23
CA TRP A 140 -14.38 3.53 -8.43
C TRP A 140 -13.81 2.21 -8.93
N LEU A 141 -12.53 2.26 -9.29
CA LEU A 141 -11.71 1.09 -9.51
C LEU A 141 -11.12 0.63 -8.17
N GLU A 142 -11.50 -0.57 -7.73
CA GLU A 142 -10.85 -1.25 -6.60
C GLU A 142 -9.62 -2.04 -7.06
N ILE A 143 -8.49 -1.81 -6.41
CA ILE A 143 -7.27 -2.60 -6.55
C ILE A 143 -6.99 -3.31 -5.21
N PRO A 144 -7.33 -4.60 -5.09
CA PRO A 144 -7.04 -5.37 -3.89
C PRO A 144 -5.51 -5.44 -3.67
N LEU A 145 -5.07 -5.10 -2.46
CA LEU A 145 -3.66 -5.16 -2.09
C LEU A 145 -3.32 -6.51 -1.47
N ASN A 146 -2.16 -7.06 -1.83
CA ASN A 146 -1.65 -8.32 -1.32
C ASN A 146 -0.78 -8.13 -0.06
N ALA A 147 -0.24 -9.24 0.48
CA ALA A 147 0.55 -9.22 1.70
C ALA A 147 1.84 -8.38 1.56
N GLU A 148 2.44 -8.33 0.38
CA GLU A 148 3.59 -7.48 0.07
C GLU A 148 3.24 -6.00 0.27
N ALA A 149 2.14 -5.52 -0.33
CA ALA A 149 1.68 -4.15 -0.12
C ALA A 149 1.29 -3.86 1.34
N TRP A 150 0.73 -4.82 2.07
CA TRP A 150 0.42 -4.61 3.49
C TRP A 150 1.67 -4.34 4.32
N ALA A 151 2.82 -4.88 3.92
CA ALA A 151 4.11 -4.61 4.56
C ALA A 151 4.65 -3.20 4.26
N TRP A 152 4.26 -2.60 3.13
CA TRP A 152 4.64 -1.22 2.76
C TRP A 152 3.83 -0.16 3.50
N ILE A 153 2.68 -0.51 4.09
CA ILE A 153 1.84 0.42 4.85
C ILE A 153 2.55 0.85 6.15
N ASN A 154 2.96 2.12 6.19
CA ASN A 154 3.62 2.73 7.34
C ASN A 154 2.61 3.07 8.44
N LYS A 155 2.51 2.21 9.45
CA LYS A 155 1.48 2.31 10.50
C LYS A 155 1.65 3.51 11.45
N THR A 156 2.78 4.20 11.38
CA THR A 156 3.14 5.32 12.27
C THR A 156 3.45 6.62 11.53
N GLY A 157 3.33 6.63 10.21
CA GLY A 157 3.64 7.79 9.38
C GLY A 157 2.96 7.70 8.01
N ILE A 158 3.65 8.20 7.00
CA ILE A 158 3.14 8.25 5.63
C ILE A 158 3.38 6.93 4.91
N THR A 159 2.31 6.36 4.36
CA THR A 159 2.37 5.27 3.38
C THR A 159 2.53 5.86 1.99
N LYS A 160 3.36 5.22 1.16
CA LYS A 160 3.66 5.64 -0.20
C LYS A 160 3.45 4.47 -1.16
N PHE A 161 2.78 4.73 -2.27
CA PHE A 161 2.70 3.80 -3.39
C PHE A 161 3.09 4.48 -4.69
N CYS A 162 3.55 3.69 -5.65
CA CYS A 162 3.73 4.10 -7.02
C CYS A 162 2.89 3.20 -7.94
N LEU A 163 2.32 3.80 -8.97
CA LEU A 163 1.52 3.16 -9.99
C LEU A 163 2.34 3.01 -11.27
N ARG A 164 2.48 1.79 -11.79
CA ARG A 164 3.24 1.47 -13.01
C ARG A 164 2.51 0.46 -13.87
N VAL A 165 2.57 0.58 -15.19
CA VAL A 165 2.04 -0.46 -16.11
C VAL A 165 2.99 -1.65 -16.21
N ALA A 166 2.47 -2.80 -16.65
CA ALA A 166 3.24 -3.98 -17.01
C ALA A 166 4.40 -3.66 -17.97
N GLY A 167 4.14 -2.86 -19.01
CA GLY A 167 5.17 -2.50 -19.98
C GLY A 167 6.35 -1.72 -19.38
N ASP A 168 6.07 -0.90 -18.37
CA ASP A 168 7.07 -0.15 -17.62
C ASP A 168 7.79 -1.06 -16.60
N ILE A 169 7.11 -2.02 -15.98
CA ILE A 169 7.78 -2.96 -15.06
C ILE A 169 8.67 -3.95 -15.81
N ASP A 170 8.18 -4.49 -16.93
CA ASP A 170 8.83 -5.54 -17.70
C ASP A 170 9.84 -5.00 -18.73
N ASN A 171 9.96 -3.66 -18.86
CA ASN A 171 10.78 -2.97 -19.85
C ASN A 171 10.49 -3.44 -21.29
N ASN A 172 9.21 -3.53 -21.63
CA ASN A 172 8.76 -3.92 -22.95
C ASN A 172 8.34 -2.67 -23.76
N VAL A 173 8.83 -2.57 -24.99
CA VAL A 173 8.53 -1.45 -25.90
C VAL A 173 7.05 -1.46 -26.28
N PRO A 174 6.37 -0.29 -26.35
CA PRO A 174 4.96 -0.25 -26.74
C PRO A 174 4.78 -0.67 -28.18
N THR A 175 3.69 -1.35 -28.46
CA THR A 175 3.18 -1.52 -29.83
C THR A 175 2.06 -0.54 -30.16
N GLY A 176 1.41 0.02 -29.14
CA GLY A 176 0.32 0.97 -29.29
C GLY A 176 0.29 2.02 -28.18
N LYS A 177 -0.88 2.59 -27.99
CA LYS A 177 -1.21 3.62 -26.99
C LYS A 177 -2.19 3.03 -26.00
N ASN A 178 -1.93 3.23 -24.70
CA ASN A 178 -2.91 3.08 -23.63
C ASN A 178 -3.01 4.42 -22.90
N ARG A 179 -4.15 4.72 -22.28
CA ARG A 179 -4.37 6.03 -21.63
C ARG A 179 -5.57 5.94 -20.70
N ASN A 180 -5.35 6.06 -19.39
CA ASN A 180 -6.41 6.07 -18.38
C ASN A 180 -6.15 7.11 -17.30
N ALA A 181 -6.99 8.14 -17.25
CA ALA A 181 -6.94 9.18 -16.24
C ALA A 181 -7.75 8.81 -15.01
N PHE A 182 -7.17 9.07 -13.85
CA PHE A 182 -7.82 8.96 -12.55
C PHE A 182 -7.88 10.33 -11.90
N ALA A 183 -8.95 10.61 -11.16
CA ALA A 183 -9.11 11.88 -10.46
C ALA A 183 -7.94 12.15 -9.51
N SER A 184 -7.40 13.38 -9.52
CA SER A 184 -6.43 13.88 -8.53
C SER A 184 -6.93 15.18 -7.87
N THR A 185 -6.07 15.73 -7.04
CA THR A 185 -6.30 16.85 -6.14
C THR A 185 -6.66 18.20 -6.78
N ASP A 186 -6.42 18.37 -8.08
CA ASP A 186 -6.30 19.70 -8.70
C ASP A 186 -6.58 19.80 -10.21
N GLY A 187 -6.82 18.70 -10.95
CA GLY A 187 -6.78 18.78 -12.41
C GLY A 187 -8.01 19.24 -13.20
N ASN A 188 -7.75 20.27 -14.03
CA ASN A 188 -8.26 20.47 -15.40
C ASN A 188 -9.69 20.99 -15.62
N GLY A 189 -10.30 21.64 -14.63
CA GLY A 189 -11.60 22.29 -14.83
C GLY A 189 -12.79 21.34 -14.92
N LEU A 190 -12.56 20.05 -14.66
CA LEU A 190 -13.57 19.23 -13.99
C LEU A 190 -13.67 19.77 -12.55
N PRO A 191 -14.86 19.88 -11.95
CA PRO A 191 -14.94 20.28 -10.55
C PRO A 191 -14.04 19.32 -9.77
N ALA A 192 -13.03 19.87 -9.10
CA ALA A 192 -12.24 19.15 -8.10
C ALA A 192 -13.21 18.69 -7.03
N ASP A 193 -13.86 17.56 -7.29
CA ASP A 193 -14.81 16.98 -6.37
C ASP A 193 -13.95 16.25 -5.33
N PRO A 194 -13.81 16.82 -4.13
CA PRO A 194 -13.03 16.18 -3.07
C PRO A 194 -13.56 14.77 -2.75
N ASP A 195 -14.80 14.46 -3.13
CA ASP A 195 -15.40 13.15 -2.94
C ASP A 195 -14.84 12.09 -3.92
N LEU A 196 -14.05 12.49 -4.94
CA LEU A 196 -13.47 11.59 -5.96
C LEU A 196 -11.96 11.33 -5.77
N PHE A 197 -11.37 11.76 -4.65
CA PHE A 197 -9.94 11.57 -4.41
C PHE A 197 -9.58 10.11 -4.13
N PRO A 198 -8.42 9.62 -4.63
CA PRO A 198 -7.93 8.29 -4.31
C PRO A 198 -7.94 8.03 -2.81
N TYR A 199 -8.32 6.82 -2.41
CA TYR A 199 -8.31 6.44 -1.00
C TYR A 199 -7.84 5.01 -0.79
N LEU A 200 -7.24 4.79 0.38
CA LEU A 200 -6.80 3.49 0.85
C LEU A 200 -7.79 3.01 1.93
N SER A 201 -8.39 1.85 1.71
CA SER A 201 -9.17 1.14 2.73
C SER A 201 -8.27 0.14 3.44
N VAL A 202 -8.16 0.20 4.78
CA VAL A 202 -7.35 -0.73 5.57
C VAL A 202 -8.19 -1.37 6.66
N THR A 203 -8.28 -2.69 6.64
CA THR A 203 -8.86 -3.50 7.70
C THR A 203 -7.77 -4.04 8.61
N SER A 204 -7.94 -3.83 9.92
CA SER A 204 -6.94 -4.25 10.92
C SER A 204 -7.57 -4.74 12.22
N ILE A 205 -6.85 -5.62 12.92
CA ILE A 205 -7.20 -6.11 14.26
C ILE A 205 -6.22 -5.55 15.31
N PRO A 206 -6.62 -5.45 16.60
CA PRO A 206 -5.67 -5.15 17.66
C PRO A 206 -4.55 -6.19 17.66
N ALA A 207 -3.30 -5.76 17.86
CA ALA A 207 -2.25 -6.70 18.22
C ALA A 207 -2.68 -7.44 19.49
N SER A 208 -2.50 -8.76 19.53
CA SER A 208 -2.63 -9.50 20.77
C SER A 208 -1.67 -8.86 21.77
N SER A 209 -2.18 -8.39 22.91
CA SER A 209 -1.29 -8.01 24.01
C SER A 209 -0.34 -9.18 24.23
N PRO A 210 0.98 -8.97 24.37
CA PRO A 210 1.86 -10.04 24.77
C PRO A 210 1.21 -10.66 25.99
N ARG A 211 0.85 -11.95 25.89
CA ARG A 211 0.31 -12.70 27.01
C ARG A 211 1.33 -12.45 28.10
N ARG A 212 0.94 -11.73 29.15
CA ARG A 212 1.81 -11.51 30.30
C ARG A 212 2.15 -12.92 30.72
N ASP A 213 3.37 -13.37 30.42
CA ASP A 213 3.83 -14.68 30.80
C ASP A 213 3.61 -14.66 32.30
N THR A 214 2.64 -15.44 32.72
CA THR A 214 2.30 -15.53 34.13
C THR A 214 3.61 -15.83 34.80
N SER A 215 3.97 -15.01 35.78
CA SER A 215 5.22 -15.07 36.54
C SER A 215 5.59 -16.53 36.79
N THR A 216 6.88 -16.82 36.93
CA THR A 216 7.45 -18.13 37.30
C THR A 216 6.61 -18.91 38.35
N GLU A 217 5.81 -18.23 39.16
CA GLU A 217 4.80 -18.75 40.09
C GLU A 217 3.66 -19.59 39.47
N ASP A 218 3.18 -19.31 38.25
CA ASP A 218 2.14 -20.11 37.59
C ASP A 218 2.71 -21.32 36.84
N GLN A 219 3.98 -21.25 36.42
CA GLN A 219 4.69 -22.43 35.93
C GLN A 219 4.97 -23.46 37.05
N ILE A 220 5.17 -23.01 38.29
CA ILE A 220 5.29 -23.90 39.47
C ILE A 220 3.95 -24.60 39.77
N ALA A 221 2.82 -23.94 39.55
CA ALA A 221 1.50 -24.56 39.73
C ALA A 221 1.20 -25.63 38.67
N LEU A 222 1.72 -25.50 37.44
CA LEU A 222 1.55 -26.51 36.38
C LEU A 222 2.45 -27.74 36.53
N LYS A 223 3.57 -27.64 37.26
CA LYS A 223 4.46 -28.78 37.59
C LYS A 223 4.14 -29.42 38.95
N CYS A 224 3.03 -29.08 39.56
CA CYS A 224 2.69 -29.54 40.90
C CYS A 224 2.14 -30.98 40.86
N VAL A 225 2.86 -31.92 41.46
CA VAL A 225 2.51 -33.36 41.46
C VAL A 225 1.50 -33.69 42.57
N ARG A 226 1.44 -32.85 43.62
CA ARG A 226 0.53 -33.01 44.76
C ARG A 226 0.05 -31.68 45.31
N ASN A 227 -1.27 -31.57 45.48
CA ASN A 227 -1.89 -30.51 46.26
C ASN A 227 -2.28 -31.07 47.63
N VAL A 228 -1.83 -30.42 48.71
CA VAL A 228 -2.27 -30.72 50.07
C VAL A 228 -3.04 -29.52 50.59
N GLU A 229 -4.36 -29.70 50.79
CA GLU A 229 -5.17 -28.71 51.49
C GLU A 229 -4.98 -28.88 53.01
N MET A 230 -4.61 -27.79 53.68
CA MET A 230 -4.50 -27.78 55.13
C MET A 230 -5.80 -27.31 55.78
N ALA A 231 -6.07 -27.79 57.00
CA ALA A 231 -7.24 -27.43 57.80
C ALA A 231 -7.42 -25.91 58.03
N ALA A 232 -6.37 -25.11 57.89
CA ALA A 232 -6.40 -23.64 58.00
C ALA A 232 -6.58 -22.90 56.66
N GLY A 233 -6.87 -23.60 55.55
CA GLY A 233 -7.15 -22.99 54.25
C GLY A 233 -5.92 -22.53 53.44
N GLY A 234 -4.71 -22.88 53.89
CA GLY A 234 -3.48 -22.75 53.09
C GLY A 234 -3.31 -23.92 52.12
N ARG A 235 -2.61 -23.68 51.01
CA ARG A 235 -2.24 -24.71 50.02
C ARG A 235 -0.72 -24.84 49.92
N PHE A 236 -0.23 -26.07 49.98
CA PHE A 236 1.16 -26.39 49.63
C PHE A 236 1.21 -26.96 48.23
N TYR A 237 2.16 -26.44 47.44
CA TYR A 237 2.52 -26.98 46.14
C TYR A 237 3.89 -27.64 46.27
N VAL A 238 4.02 -28.89 45.83
CA VAL A 238 5.29 -29.61 45.82
C VAL A 238 5.62 -29.98 44.38
N ASP A 239 6.80 -29.57 43.92
CA ASP A 239 7.28 -29.91 42.58
C ASP A 239 7.89 -31.33 42.52
N GLU A 240 8.28 -31.75 41.31
CA GLU A 240 8.88 -33.06 41.03
C GLU A 240 10.23 -33.28 41.73
N GLU A 241 10.88 -32.22 42.18
CA GLU A 241 12.18 -32.22 42.87
C GLU A 241 12.01 -32.23 44.41
N GLY A 242 10.76 -32.23 44.90
CA GLY A 242 10.43 -32.25 46.32
C GLY A 242 10.49 -30.89 47.01
N LYS A 243 10.58 -29.80 46.25
CA LYS A 243 10.58 -28.44 46.81
C LYS A 243 9.15 -27.98 47.04
N ALA A 244 8.87 -27.55 48.27
CA ALA A 244 7.55 -27.10 48.69
C ALA A 244 7.41 -25.58 48.67
N VAL A 245 6.31 -25.07 48.13
CA VAL A 245 5.91 -23.66 48.17
C VAL A 245 4.58 -23.53 48.91
N TYR A 246 4.53 -22.68 49.94
CA TYR A 246 3.33 -22.40 50.72
C TYR A 246 2.58 -21.19 50.16
N LYS A 247 1.28 -21.35 49.85
CA LYS A 247 0.36 -20.22 49.62
C LYS A 247 -0.63 -20.10 50.78
N SER A 248 -0.49 -19.02 51.54
CA SER A 248 -1.49 -18.56 52.51
C SER A 248 -2.70 -17.99 51.78
N ARG A 249 -3.92 -18.30 52.25
CA ARG A 249 -5.17 -17.67 51.77
C ARG A 249 -5.24 -16.17 52.05
N TYR A 250 -4.32 -15.62 52.85
CA TYR A 250 -4.37 -14.27 53.39
C TYR A 250 -3.18 -13.38 53.00
N ALA A 251 -2.53 -13.59 51.84
CA ALA A 251 -1.61 -12.57 51.31
C ALA A 251 -2.40 -11.32 50.85
N ARG A 252 -2.84 -10.50 51.81
CA ARG A 252 -3.25 -9.12 51.56
C ARG A 252 -1.98 -8.30 51.39
N ASN A 253 -1.96 -7.52 50.32
CA ASN A 253 -0.97 -6.48 50.03
C ASN A 253 -0.58 -5.71 51.29
N ALA A 254 0.71 -5.74 51.61
CA ALA A 254 1.42 -4.71 52.36
C ALA A 254 2.49 -4.14 51.43
#